data_AF-A0A932N0I6-F1
#
_entry.id   AF-A0A932N0I6-F1
#
_cell.length_a   1.000
_cell.length_b   1.000
_cell.length_c   1.000
_cell.angle_alpha   90.00
_cell.angle_beta   90.00
_cell.angle_gamma   90.00
#
_symmetry.space_group_name_H-M   'P 1'
#
loop_
_entity.id
_entity.type
_entity.pdbx_description
1 polymer ?
#
loop_
_entity_poly.entity_id
_entity_poly.type
_entity_poly.pdbx_seq_one_letter_code
_entity_poly.pdbx_strand_id
1 'polypeptide(L)'
;MRVALRFFDETPAMGILRNCVYAIIIMLLYSLTMMLLGHFDAGFLPAYCLVGIGFSFFGWGGERLWYATIANFFKQPRRWYAVLSHVPLWGMFGGISYTVVLLASKKFSFLLVDEIPVKNLFFTGAAIGAFIQFNLYMLDVR
;
A
#
# COMPACT_ATOMS: atom_id res chain seq x y z
N MET A 1 8.59 -28.14 -17.77
CA MET A 1 9.69 -27.18 -17.65
C MET A 1 9.23 -25.85 -18.25
N ARG A 2 8.57 -24.99 -17.46
CA ARG A 2 8.06 -23.68 -17.94
C ARG A 2 9.06 -22.59 -17.58
N VAL A 3 9.99 -22.36 -18.50
CA VAL A 3 10.86 -21.18 -18.53
C VAL A 3 10.04 -20.05 -19.17
N ALA A 4 9.20 -19.35 -18.40
CA ALA A 4 8.54 -18.11 -18.84
C ALA A 4 7.75 -17.44 -17.69
N LEU A 5 8.44 -16.97 -16.65
CA LEU A 5 7.92 -15.93 -15.75
C LEU A 5 9.04 -14.95 -15.37
N ARG A 6 9.76 -14.41 -16.37
CA ARG A 6 10.63 -13.22 -16.21
C ARG A 6 9.83 -11.93 -16.41
N PHE A 7 8.61 -11.86 -15.88
CA PHE A 7 7.86 -10.59 -15.80
C PHE A 7 8.19 -9.80 -14.52
N PHE A 8 9.09 -10.34 -13.68
CA PHE A 8 9.57 -9.74 -12.42
C PHE A 8 11.04 -9.29 -12.46
N ASP A 9 11.60 -8.98 -13.64
CA ASP A 9 12.89 -8.28 -13.70
C ASP A 9 12.69 -6.76 -13.44
N GLU A 10 11.86 -6.38 -12.47
CA GLU A 10 12.01 -5.07 -11.84
C GLU A 10 13.32 -5.13 -11.07
N THR A 11 14.33 -4.40 -11.55
CA THR A 11 15.52 -4.18 -10.74
C THR A 11 15.07 -3.58 -9.40
N PRO A 12 15.75 -3.91 -8.28
CA PRO A 12 15.38 -3.37 -6.97
C PRO A 12 15.18 -1.84 -6.99
N ALA A 13 15.99 -1.14 -7.80
CA ALA A 13 15.90 0.29 -8.02
C ALA A 13 14.55 0.74 -8.64
N MET A 14 14.05 0.05 -9.66
CA MET A 14 12.78 0.38 -10.31
C MET A 14 11.60 0.16 -9.37
N GLY A 15 11.62 -0.94 -8.59
CA GLY A 15 10.60 -1.19 -7.57
C GLY A 15 10.61 -0.14 -6.46
N ILE A 16 11.79 0.30 -6.00
CA ILE A 16 11.90 1.39 -5.01
C ILE A 16 11.33 2.70 -5.60
N LEU A 17 11.74 3.08 -6.82
CA LEU A 17 11.26 4.29 -7.47
C LEU A 17 9.74 4.31 -7.61
N ARG A 18 9.15 3.20 -8.07
CA ARG A 18 7.70 3.02 -8.17
C ARG A 18 7.00 3.25 -6.83
N ASN A 19 7.53 2.66 -5.76
CA ASN A 19 6.95 2.82 -4.43
C ASN A 19 7.13 4.23 -3.86
N CYS A 20 8.22 4.93 -4.21
CA CYS A 20 8.36 6.34 -3.87
C CYS A 20 7.29 7.19 -4.57
N VAL A 21 7.01 6.94 -5.85
CA VAL A 21 5.93 7.62 -6.58
C VAL A 21 4.56 7.31 -5.96
N TYR A 22 4.28 6.06 -5.64
CA TYR A 22 3.03 5.70 -4.95
C TYR A 22 2.94 6.30 -3.55
N ALA A 23 4.04 6.43 -2.82
CA ALA A 23 4.04 7.10 -1.54
C ALA A 23 3.60 8.56 -1.66
N ILE A 24 4.09 9.27 -2.69
CA ILE A 24 3.67 10.65 -2.99
C ILE A 24 2.18 10.70 -3.34
N ILE A 25 1.70 9.79 -4.20
CA ILE A 25 0.28 9.75 -4.60
C ILE A 25 -0.61 9.48 -3.38
N ILE A 26 -0.27 8.50 -2.54
CA ILE A 26 -1.03 8.17 -1.33
C ILE A 26 -1.02 9.35 -0.35
N MET A 27 0.13 10.00 -0.16
CA MET A 27 0.25 11.20 0.67
C MET A 27 -0.68 12.31 0.17
N LEU A 28 -0.69 12.61 -1.13
CA LEU A 28 -1.55 13.64 -1.72
C LEU A 28 -3.03 13.30 -1.57
N LEU A 29 -3.42 12.05 -1.84
CA LEU A 29 -4.79 11.58 -1.68
C LEU A 29 -5.26 11.66 -0.21
N TYR A 30 -4.39 11.26 0.73
CA TYR A 30 -4.69 11.34 2.15
C TYR A 30 -4.84 12.79 2.61
N SER A 31 -3.93 13.66 2.17
CA SER A 31 -3.95 15.09 2.49
C SER A 31 -5.22 15.76 1.96
N LEU A 32 -5.61 15.45 0.71
CA LEU A 32 -6.86 15.91 0.11
C LEU A 32 -8.07 15.40 0.90
N THR A 33 -8.06 14.14 1.34
CA THR A 33 -9.15 13.57 2.15
C THR A 33 -9.28 14.31 3.48
N MET A 34 -8.16 14.62 4.15
CA MET A 34 -8.19 15.42 5.38
C MET A 34 -8.69 16.85 5.16
N MET A 35 -8.36 17.44 4.01
CA MET A 35 -8.87 18.76 3.62
C MET A 35 -10.39 18.74 3.42
N LEU A 36 -10.92 17.73 2.73
CA LEU A 36 -12.35 17.56 2.50
C LEU A 36 -13.13 17.29 3.79
N LEU A 37 -12.50 16.63 4.77
CA LEU A 37 -13.09 16.38 6.09
C LEU A 37 -12.93 17.55 7.07
N GLY A 38 -12.22 18.62 6.68
CA GLY A 38 -11.97 19.78 7.55
C GLY A 38 -10.94 19.53 8.67
N HIS A 39 -10.13 18.47 8.56
CA HIS A 39 -9.10 18.09 9.52
C HIS A 39 -7.67 18.39 9.02
N PHE A 40 -7.53 19.14 7.94
CA PHE A 40 -6.22 19.44 7.37
C PHE A 40 -5.48 20.50 8.19
N ASP A 41 -4.36 20.10 8.78
CA ASP A 41 -3.33 20.99 9.30
C ASP A 41 -2.03 20.76 8.51
N ALA A 42 -1.38 21.87 8.10
CA ALA A 42 -0.09 21.84 7.44
C ALA A 42 1.05 21.35 8.37
N GLY A 43 0.91 21.52 9.69
CA GLY A 43 1.83 20.99 10.69
C GLY A 43 1.95 19.46 10.66
N PHE A 44 0.93 18.77 10.14
CA PHE A 44 0.87 17.30 10.05
C PHE A 44 1.43 16.74 8.73
N LEU A 45 1.93 17.59 7.83
CA LEU A 45 2.56 17.16 6.58
C LEU A 45 3.62 16.05 6.75
N PRO A 46 4.55 16.12 7.73
CA PRO A 46 5.51 15.05 7.95
C PRO A 46 4.85 13.69 8.24
N ALA A 47 3.73 13.70 8.98
CA ALA A 47 3.00 12.48 9.25
C ALA A 47 2.26 11.95 8.01
N TYR A 48 1.71 12.83 7.17
CA TYR A 48 1.13 12.42 5.88
C TYR A 48 2.17 11.79 4.96
N CYS A 49 3.41 12.30 4.96
CA CYS A 49 4.52 11.67 4.26
C CYS A 49 4.79 10.25 4.80
N LEU A 50 4.81 10.07 6.12
CA LEU A 50 5.00 8.76 6.73
C LEU A 50 3.88 7.79 6.38
N VAL A 51 2.62 8.26 6.31
CA VAL A 51 1.47 7.45 5.85
C VAL A 51 1.72 6.98 4.42
N GLY A 52 2.09 7.88 3.51
CA GLY A 52 2.38 7.53 2.11
C GLY A 52 3.47 6.47 1.99
N ILE A 53 4.61 6.68 2.66
CA ILE A 53 5.76 5.75 2.65
C ILE A 53 5.35 4.41 3.25
N GLY A 54 4.72 4.42 4.43
CA GLY A 54 4.28 3.22 5.11
C GLY A 54 3.37 2.39 4.22
N PHE A 55 2.26 2.96 3.72
CA PHE A 55 1.28 2.19 2.94
C PHE A 55 1.89 1.64 1.66
N SER A 56 2.70 2.43 0.96
CA SER A 56 3.36 2.01 -0.28
C SER A 56 4.31 0.82 -0.05
N PHE A 57 5.25 0.95 0.90
CA PHE A 57 6.27 -0.08 1.13
C PHE A 57 5.74 -1.34 1.80
N PHE A 58 4.80 -1.22 2.76
CA PHE A 58 4.16 -2.40 3.35
C PHE A 58 3.24 -3.09 2.34
N GLY A 59 2.54 -2.35 1.47
CA GLY A 59 1.76 -2.91 0.37
C GLY A 59 2.64 -3.72 -0.60
N TRP A 60 3.81 -3.18 -0.97
CA TRP A 60 4.80 -3.89 -1.77
C TRP A 60 5.40 -5.11 -1.08
N GLY A 61 5.68 -5.00 0.22
CA GLY A 61 6.12 -6.14 1.04
C GLY A 61 5.07 -7.25 1.07
N GLY A 62 3.79 -6.90 1.18
CA GLY A 62 2.69 -7.84 1.15
C GLY A 62 2.50 -8.53 -0.19
N GLU A 63 2.67 -7.80 -1.30
CA GLU A 63 2.71 -8.37 -2.65
C GLU A 63 3.84 -9.40 -2.78
N ARG A 64 5.07 -9.05 -2.39
CA ARG A 64 6.21 -9.98 -2.44
C ARG A 64 6.00 -11.21 -1.57
N LEU A 65 5.43 -11.04 -0.38
CA LEU A 65 5.11 -12.14 0.51
C LEU A 65 4.06 -13.06 -0.13
N TRP A 66 3.04 -12.49 -0.78
CA TRP A 66 2.03 -13.26 -1.50
C TRP A 66 2.66 -14.10 -2.63
N TYR A 67 3.54 -13.51 -3.45
CA TYR A 67 4.24 -14.23 -4.51
C TYR A 67 5.15 -15.34 -3.97
N ALA A 68 5.80 -15.12 -2.84
CA ALA A 68 6.66 -16.11 -2.21
C ALA A 68 5.87 -17.28 -1.57
N THR A 69 4.65 -17.03 -1.11
CA THR A 69 3.87 -17.98 -0.31
C THR A 69 2.65 -18.48 -1.07
N ILE A 70 1.61 -17.64 -1.16
CA ILE A 70 0.26 -17.99 -1.62
C ILE A 70 0.23 -18.32 -3.11
N ALA A 71 1.02 -17.65 -3.95
CA ALA A 71 1.00 -17.86 -5.39
C ALA A 71 1.26 -19.32 -5.80
N ASN A 72 2.02 -20.07 -4.99
CA ASN A 72 2.35 -21.48 -5.25
C ASN A 72 1.19 -22.43 -4.95
N PHE A 73 0.21 -22.01 -4.16
CA PHE A 73 -0.93 -22.85 -3.75
C PHE A 73 -2.13 -22.75 -4.72
N PHE A 74 -2.19 -21.73 -5.57
CA PHE A 74 -3.31 -21.48 -6.47
C PHE A 74 -2.91 -21.53 -7.93
N LYS A 75 -3.66 -22.28 -8.75
CA LYS A 75 -3.57 -22.15 -10.22
C LYS A 75 -4.23 -20.84 -10.62
N GLN A 76 -3.46 -19.94 -11.24
CA GLN A 76 -3.94 -18.62 -11.66
C GLN A 76 -4.23 -18.63 -13.17
N PRO A 77 -5.48 -18.84 -13.60
CA PRO A 77 -5.81 -18.90 -15.02
C PRO A 77 -5.70 -17.52 -15.71
N ARG A 78 -5.84 -16.42 -14.97
CA ARG A 78 -5.65 -15.04 -15.44
C ARG A 78 -5.03 -14.19 -14.33
N ARG A 79 -4.18 -13.20 -14.69
CA ARG A 79 -3.43 -12.35 -13.73
C ARG A 79 -4.34 -11.61 -12.74
N TRP A 80 -5.52 -11.15 -13.16
CA TRP A 80 -6.45 -10.43 -12.29
C TRP A 80 -7.04 -11.29 -11.16
N TYR A 81 -7.09 -12.62 -11.28
CA TYR A 81 -7.54 -13.48 -10.17
C TYR A 81 -6.61 -13.37 -8.96
N ALA A 82 -5.34 -13.03 -9.18
CA ALA A 82 -4.38 -12.80 -8.10
C ALA A 82 -4.84 -11.66 -7.17
N VAL A 83 -5.52 -10.63 -7.70
CA VAL A 83 -5.98 -9.47 -6.92
C VAL A 83 -6.84 -9.90 -5.75
N LEU A 84 -7.81 -10.80 -5.97
CA LEU A 84 -8.73 -11.25 -4.93
C LEU A 84 -8.01 -11.95 -3.78
N SER A 85 -7.01 -12.76 -4.09
CA SER A 85 -6.19 -13.45 -3.08
C SER A 85 -5.19 -12.54 -2.38
N HIS A 86 -4.90 -11.36 -2.93
CA HIS A 86 -4.05 -10.37 -2.29
C HIS A 86 -4.81 -9.46 -1.31
N VAL A 87 -6.12 -9.23 -1.53
CA VAL A 87 -6.94 -8.32 -0.71
C VAL A 87 -6.80 -8.58 0.80
N PRO A 88 -6.87 -9.82 1.31
CA PRO A 88 -6.69 -10.08 2.73
C PRO A 88 -5.30 -9.67 3.25
N LEU A 89 -4.26 -9.94 2.46
CA LEU A 89 -2.88 -9.58 2.80
C LEU A 89 -2.68 -8.06 2.80
N TRP A 90 -3.20 -7.34 1.80
CA TRP A 90 -3.14 -5.88 1.80
C TRP A 90 -3.92 -5.26 2.95
N GLY A 91 -5.05 -5.86 3.35
CA GLY A 91 -5.76 -5.45 4.55
C GLY A 91 -4.88 -5.56 5.79
N MET A 92 -4.24 -6.71 6.00
CA MET A 92 -3.32 -6.92 7.13
C MET A 92 -2.12 -5.96 7.08
N PHE A 93 -1.46 -5.85 5.93
CA PHE A 93 -0.28 -5.00 5.75
C PHE A 93 -0.61 -3.51 5.87
N GLY A 94 -1.78 -3.08 5.41
CA GLY A 94 -2.25 -1.71 5.63
C GLY A 94 -2.56 -1.43 7.10
N GLY A 95 -3.16 -2.38 7.82
CA GLY A 95 -3.37 -2.27 9.27
C GLY A 95 -2.04 -2.17 10.05
N ILE A 96 -1.07 -3.03 9.73
CA ILE A 96 0.28 -2.99 10.31
C ILE A 96 0.95 -1.65 10.00
N SER A 97 0.95 -1.26 8.72
CA SER A 97 1.55 -0.02 8.24
C SER A 97 1.01 1.20 8.97
N TYR A 98 -0.31 1.33 9.04
CA TYR A 98 -0.96 2.43 9.72
C TYR A 98 -0.60 2.47 11.21
N THR A 99 -0.60 1.31 11.88
CA THR A 99 -0.23 1.22 13.30
C THR A 99 1.22 1.67 13.52
N VAL A 100 2.14 1.22 12.67
CA VAL A 100 3.56 1.62 12.72
C VAL A 100 3.72 3.11 12.49
N VAL A 101 3.03 3.67 11.49
CA VAL A 101 3.07 5.12 11.19
C VAL A 101 2.49 5.94 12.33
N LEU A 102 1.40 5.50 12.94
CA LEU A 102 0.80 6.16 14.11
C LEU A 102 1.76 6.18 15.30
N LEU A 103 2.37 5.03 15.62
CA LEU A 103 3.36 4.93 16.70
C LEU A 103 4.60 5.78 16.42
N ALA A 104 5.08 5.81 15.17
CA ALA A 104 6.19 6.65 14.75
C ALA A 104 5.82 8.14 14.88
N SER A 105 4.65 8.55 14.38
CA SER A 105 4.18 9.94 14.44
C SER A 105 4.02 10.40 15.88
N LYS A 106 3.50 9.55 16.77
CA LYS A 106 3.42 9.82 18.20
C LYS A 106 4.81 9.98 18.82
N LYS A 107 5.75 9.10 18.49
CA LYS A 107 7.13 9.15 19.00
C LYS A 107 7.86 10.44 18.60
N PHE A 108 7.59 10.94 17.40
CA PHE A 108 8.19 12.18 16.90
C PHE A 108 7.33 13.44 17.16
N SER A 109 6.21 13.30 17.89
CA SER A 109 5.27 14.41 18.19
C SER A 109 4.73 15.12 16.96
N PHE A 110 4.56 14.39 15.85
CA PHE A 110 4.03 14.93 14.59
C PHE A 110 2.50 14.97 14.53
N LEU A 111 1.79 14.18 15.34
CA LEU A 111 0.33 14.08 15.37
C LEU A 111 -0.16 13.64 16.75
N LEU A 112 -1.38 14.03 17.13
CA LEU A 112 -2.11 13.46 18.26
C LEU A 112 -2.83 12.18 17.80
N VAL A 113 -2.81 11.13 18.64
CA VAL A 113 -3.39 9.82 18.32
C VAL A 113 -4.89 9.91 18.01
N ASP A 114 -5.58 10.87 18.61
CA ASP A 114 -7.03 11.06 18.50
C ASP A 114 -7.47 11.70 17.18
N GLU A 115 -6.55 12.33 16.43
CA GLU A 115 -6.81 12.93 15.11
C GLU A 115 -6.77 11.91 13.98
N ILE A 116 -6.39 10.67 14.31
CA ILE A 116 -6.09 9.62 13.34
C ILE A 116 -7.25 8.61 13.34
N PRO A 117 -8.15 8.61 12.35
CA PRO A 117 -9.38 7.81 12.36
C PRO A 117 -9.08 6.29 12.28
N VAL A 118 -9.09 5.62 13.44
CA VAL A 118 -8.74 4.20 13.62
C VAL A 118 -9.78 3.22 13.05
N LYS A 119 -11.02 3.65 12.78
CA LYS A 119 -12.13 2.69 12.65
C LYS A 119 -12.09 1.79 11.39
N ASN A 120 -11.30 2.12 10.37
CA ASN A 120 -11.29 1.38 9.09
C ASN A 120 -9.90 0.93 8.58
N LEU A 121 -8.89 0.78 9.44
CA LEU A 121 -7.48 0.59 8.99
C LEU A 121 -7.26 -0.55 8.00
N PHE A 122 -7.86 -1.70 8.28
CA PHE A 122 -7.75 -2.88 7.43
C PHE A 122 -8.48 -2.71 6.10
N PHE A 123 -9.65 -2.06 6.12
CA PHE A 123 -10.41 -1.78 4.90
C PHE A 123 -9.72 -0.73 4.04
N THR A 124 -9.15 0.31 4.64
CA THR A 124 -8.37 1.32 3.93
C THR A 124 -7.14 0.70 3.26
N GLY A 125 -6.41 -0.16 3.98
CA GLY A 125 -5.30 -0.94 3.43
C GLY A 125 -5.70 -1.82 2.26
N ALA A 126 -6.78 -2.60 2.43
CA ALA A 126 -7.32 -3.47 1.40
C ALA A 126 -7.78 -2.68 0.15
N ALA A 127 -8.47 -1.56 0.34
CA ALA A 127 -8.98 -0.72 -0.74
C ALA A 127 -7.86 -0.05 -1.54
N ILE A 128 -6.88 0.56 -0.85
CA ILE A 128 -5.73 1.20 -1.50
C ILE A 128 -4.90 0.15 -2.25
N GLY A 129 -4.60 -0.97 -1.60
CA GLY A 129 -3.86 -2.07 -2.23
C GLY A 129 -4.56 -2.61 -3.46
N ALA A 130 -5.86 -2.89 -3.36
CA ALA A 130 -6.66 -3.36 -4.48
C ALA A 130 -6.74 -2.34 -5.61
N PHE A 131 -6.91 -1.06 -5.31
CA PHE A 131 -6.95 -0.01 -6.31
C PHE A 131 -5.64 0.08 -7.10
N ILE A 132 -4.50 0.17 -6.41
CA ILE A 132 -3.18 0.29 -7.06
C ILE A 132 -2.92 -0.92 -7.95
N GLN A 133 -3.17 -2.12 -7.43
CA GLN A 133 -2.83 -3.37 -8.11
C GLN A 133 -3.77 -3.71 -9.23
N PHE A 134 -5.06 -3.41 -9.08
CA PHE A 134 -6.01 -3.52 -10.18
C PHE A 134 -5.60 -2.62 -11.36
N ASN A 135 -5.18 -1.37 -11.10
CA ASN A 135 -4.69 -0.47 -12.14
C ASN A 135 -3.41 -1.00 -12.79
N LEU A 136 -2.46 -1.52 -12.01
CA LEU A 136 -1.23 -2.12 -12.53
C LEU A 136 -1.51 -3.33 -13.43
N TYR A 137 -2.36 -4.27 -12.99
CA TYR A 137 -2.71 -5.44 -13.80
C TYR A 137 -3.53 -5.10 -15.05
N MET A 138 -4.32 -4.02 -15.02
CA MET A 138 -5.02 -3.51 -16.20
C MET A 138 -4.09 -2.85 -17.22
N LEU A 139 -2.97 -2.28 -16.78
CA LEU A 139 -1.95 -1.73 -17.66
C LEU A 139 -0.98 -2.82 -18.17
N ASP A 140 -0.80 -3.90 -17.41
CA ASP A 140 0.02 -5.06 -17.74
C ASP A 140 -0.77 -6.11 -18.55
N VAL A 141 -1.50 -5.65 -19.57
CA VAL A 141 -2.17 -6.51 -20.56
C VAL A 141 -1.11 -7.00 -21.56
N ARG A 142 -0.37 -8.04 -21.16
CA ARG A 142 0.42 -8.91 -22.04
C ARG A 142 0.03 -10.37 -21.84
#